data_AF-A0A419EXP7-F1
#
_entry.id   AF-A0A419EXP7-F1
#
_cell.length_a   1.000
_cell.length_b   1.000
_cell.length_c   1.000
_cell.angle_alpha   90.00
_cell.angle_beta   90.00
_cell.angle_gamma   90.00
#
_symmetry.space_group_name_H-M   'P 1'
#
loop_
_entity.id
_entity.type
_entity.pdbx_description
1 polymer ?
#
loop_
_entity_poly.entity_id
_entity_poly.type
_entity_poly.pdbx_seq_one_letter_code
_entity_poly.pdbx_strand_id
1 'polypeptide(L)' 'RDIIGAQQAGIKGIWLNRSGVNLPESAPADAQIKTLDELPLMLRAV' A
#
# COMPACT_ATOMS: atom_id res chain seq x y z
N ARG A 1 0.05 0.54 9.98
CA ARG A 1 0.09 -0.75 10.71
C ARG A 1 -0.13 -1.91 9.75
N ASP A 2 -1.07 -1.78 8.81
CA ASP A 2 -1.39 -2.83 7.84
C ASP A 2 -0.21 -3.18 6.92
N ILE A 3 0.48 -2.18 6.36
CA ILE A 3 1.64 -2.40 5.47
C ILE A 3 2.77 -3.14 6.17
N ILE A 4 3.22 -2.63 7.32
CA ILE A 4 4.32 -3.23 8.08
C ILE A 4 3.98 -4.67 8.48
N GLY A 5 2.75 -4.92 8.95
CA GLY A 5 2.30 -6.27 9.32
C GLY A 5 2.21 -7.23 8.14
N ALA A 6 1.66 -6.78 7.01
CA ALA A 6 1.59 -7.58 5.78
C ALA A 6 2.99 -7.97 5.29
N GLN A 7 3.93 -7.01 5.27
CA GLN A 7 5.31 -7.24 4.85
C GLN A 7 6.05 -8.23 5.74
N GLN A 8 5.91 -8.10 7.06
CA GLN A 8 6.48 -9.06 8.01
C GLN A 8 5.92 -10.48 7.84
N ALA A 9 4.72 -10.62 7.29
CA ALA A 9 4.11 -11.90 6.95
C ALA A 9 4.42 -12.39 5.51
N GLY A 10 5.23 -11.65 4.74
CA GLY A 10 5.52 -11.98 3.34
C GLY A 10 4.36 -11.71 2.36
N ILE A 11 3.40 -10.86 2.77
CA ILE A 11 2.21 -10.49 1.98
C ILE A 11 2.45 -9.11 1.35
N LYS A 12 2.13 -8.96 0.06
CA LYS A 12 2.15 -7.65 -0.61
C LYS A 12 1.06 -6.73 -0.06
N GLY A 13 1.40 -5.47 0.20
CA GLY A 13 0.50 -4.46 0.76
C GLY A 13 0.33 -3.24 -0.15
N ILE A 14 -0.92 -2.91 -0.48
CA ILE A 14 -1.30 -1.64 -1.14
C ILE A 14 -1.81 -0.67 -0.07
N TRP A 15 -1.20 0.51 0.04
CA TRP A 15 -1.56 1.49 1.05
C TRP A 15 -2.63 2.47 0.56
N LEU A 16 -3.78 2.51 1.24
CA LEU A 16 -4.79 3.56 1.05
C LEU A 16 -4.38 4.82 1.83
N ASN A 17 -3.76 5.76 1.13
CA ASN A 17 -3.28 7.02 1.70
C ASN A 17 -4.09 8.20 1.17
N ARG A 18 -5.31 8.35 1.70
CA ARG A 18 -6.21 9.47 1.35
C ARG A 18 -5.59 10.84 1.61
N SER A 19 -4.76 10.94 2.66
CA SER A 19 -4.20 12.19 3.16
C SER A 19 -2.83 12.56 2.57
N GLY A 20 -2.25 11.69 1.72
CA GLY A 20 -0.94 11.95 1.10
C GLY A 20 0.22 12.02 2.11
N VAL A 21 0.10 11.38 3.26
CA VAL A 21 1.16 11.33 4.27
C VAL A 21 2.34 10.54 3.72
N ASN A 22 3.57 10.98 3.98
CA ASN A 22 4.74 10.22 3.56
C ASN A 22 4.82 8.89 4.33
N LEU A 23 5.14 7.80 3.62
CA LEU A 23 5.53 6.55 4.29
C LEU A 23 6.86 6.77 5.02
N PRO A 24 7.07 6.14 6.18
CA PRO A 24 8.40 6.01 6.76
C PRO A 24 9.30 5.27 5.76
N GLU A 25 10.48 5.81 5.46
CA GLU A 25 11.42 5.24 4.47
C GLU A 25 11.82 3.79 4.77
N SER A 26 11.71 3.37 6.04
CA SER A 26 12.06 2.03 6.50
C SER A 26 11.10 0.92 6.04
N ALA A 27 9.92 1.26 5.50
CA ALA A 27 8.93 0.28 5.06
C ALA A 27 8.04 0.85 3.94
N PRO A 28 8.55 1.01 2.71
CA PRO A 28 7.73 1.45 1.58
C PRO A 28 6.69 0.36 1.25
N ALA A 29 5.43 0.75 1.06
CA ALA A 29 4.39 -0.17 0.57
C ALA A 29 4.69 -0.64 -0.85
N ASP A 30 4.18 -1.81 -1.25
CA ASP A 30 4.33 -2.32 -2.62
C ASP A 30 3.63 -1.41 -3.65
N ALA A 31 2.54 -0.77 -3.24
CA ALA A 31 1.90 0.31 -3.98
C ALA A 31 1.13 1.26 -3.04
N GLN A 32 0.72 2.42 -3.57
CA GLN A 32 -0.09 3.40 -2.86
C GLN A 32 -1.24 3.89 -3.75
N ILE A 33 -2.42 4.05 -3.15
CA ILE A 33 -3.63 4.62 -3.77
C ILE A 33 -4.22 5.72 -2.88
N LYS A 34 -4.94 6.68 -3.47
CA LYS A 34 -5.66 7.73 -2.73
C LYS A 34 -7.12 7.36 -2.50
N THR A 35 -7.75 6.64 -3.42
CA THR A 35 -9.14 6.19 -3.33
C THR A 35 -9.23 4.68 -3.57
N LEU A 36 -10.33 4.06 -3.15
CA LEU A 36 -10.57 2.63 -3.39
C LEU A 36 -10.88 2.33 -4.87
N ASP A 37 -11.29 3.35 -5.64
CA ASP A 37 -11.59 3.20 -7.07
C ASP A 37 -10.31 2.92 -7.89
N GLU A 38 -9.14 3.26 -7.35
CA GLU A 38 -7.83 2.96 -7.95
C GLU A 38 -7.40 1.50 -7.73
N LEU A 39 -8.01 0.80 -6.76
CA LEU A 39 -7.61 -0.56 -6.38
C LEU A 39 -7.71 -1.59 -7.53
N PRO A 40 -8.78 -1.62 -8.34
CA PRO A 40 -8.87 -2.56 -9.46
C PRO A 40 -7.76 -2.40 -10.49
N LEU A 41 -7.23 -1.18 -10.67
CA LEU A 41 -6.10 -0.93 -11.57
C LEU A 41 -4.82 -1.52 -11.00
N MET A 42 -4.58 -1.34 -9.70
CA MET A 42 -3.38 -1.85 -9.03
C MET A 42 -3.34 -3.38 -9.01
N LEU A 43 -4.48 -4.04 -8.76
CA LEU A 43 -4.55 -5.51 -8.74
C LEU A 43 -4.27 -6.16 -10.10
N ARG A 44 -4.44 -5.43 -11.21
CA ARG A 44 -4.13 -5.92 -12.57
C ARG A 44 -2.66 -5.79 -12.92
N ALA A 45 -1.89 -5.02 -12.16
CA ALA A 45 -0.46 -4.80 -12.36
C ALA A 45 0.42 -5.79 -11.56
N VAL A 46 -0.20 -6.70 -10.80
CA VAL A 46 0.45 -7.75 -9.98
C VAL A 46 0.35 -9.09 -10.69
#